data_AF-A0A3D3NRH2-F1
#
_entry.id   AF-A0A3D3NRH2-F1
#
_cell.length_a   1.000
_cell.length_b   1.000
_cell.length_c   1.000
_cell.angle_alpha   90.00
_cell.angle_beta   90.00
_cell.angle_gamma   90.00
#
_symmetry.space_group_name_H-M   'P 1'
#
loop_
_entity.id
_entity.type
_entity.pdbx_description
1 polymer ?
#
loop_
_entity_poly.entity_id
_entity_poly.type
_entity_poly.pdbx_seq_one_letter_code
_entity_poly.pdbx_strand_id
1 'polypeptide(L)'
;DVDHIAINRNPKVNNLRRALYVLRKRPSLGLILKRLQNIRRAGGFEDALRRAFPGQPVKARTHHVEHHLAHLASAFHVSGFEEAVCLSVDGFGDFASSAW
;
A
#
# COMPACT_ATOMS: atom_id res chain seq x y z
N ASP A 1 2.30 -10.26 23.22
CA ASP A 1 1.17 -10.58 22.32
C ASP A 1 1.08 -9.49 21.26
N VAL A 2 0.58 -9.79 20.05
CA VAL A 2 0.41 -8.80 18.97
C VAL A 2 -1.01 -8.91 18.44
N ASP A 3 -1.80 -7.86 18.68
CA ASP A 3 -3.22 -7.83 18.33
C ASP A 3 -3.48 -7.24 16.94
N HIS A 4 -2.60 -6.34 16.46
CA HIS A 4 -2.79 -5.59 15.22
C HIS A 4 -1.51 -5.54 14.40
N ILE A 5 -1.64 -5.72 13.08
CA ILE A 5 -0.58 -5.53 12.11
C ILE A 5 -1.09 -4.55 11.05
N ALA A 6 -0.40 -3.43 10.84
CA ALA A 6 -0.70 -2.50 9.77
C ALA A 6 0.30 -2.65 8.62
N ILE A 7 -0.22 -2.72 7.40
CA ILE A 7 0.57 -2.79 6.16
C ILE A 7 0.33 -1.47 5.42
N ASN A 8 1.42 -0.72 5.23
CA ASN A 8 1.48 0.51 4.44
C ASN A 8 1.42 0.16 2.94
N ARG A 9 0.25 -0.33 2.50
CA ARG A 9 -0.10 -0.61 1.09
C ARG A 9 -1.55 -1.05 1.01
N ASN A 10 -2.39 -0.32 0.28
CA ASN A 10 -3.76 -0.71 0.01
C ASN A 10 -4.04 -0.80 -1.50
N PRO A 11 -4.04 -2.02 -2.10
CA PRO A 11 -4.22 -2.20 -3.53
C PRO A 11 -5.62 -1.81 -4.03
N LYS A 12 -6.58 -1.56 -3.13
CA LYS A 12 -7.95 -1.18 -3.48
C LYS A 12 -8.11 0.33 -3.71
N VAL A 13 -7.14 1.14 -3.29
CA VAL A 13 -7.18 2.59 -3.44
C VAL A 13 -6.85 2.98 -4.88
N ASN A 14 -7.49 4.06 -5.36
CA ASN A 14 -7.31 4.63 -6.70
C ASN A 14 -7.62 3.67 -7.87
N ASN A 15 -8.44 2.63 -7.66
CA ASN A 15 -8.81 1.66 -8.71
C ASN A 15 -9.48 2.32 -9.93
N LEU A 16 -10.39 3.27 -9.70
CA LEU A 16 -11.05 4.00 -10.80
C LEU A 16 -10.03 4.81 -11.62
N ARG A 17 -9.13 5.54 -10.95
CA ARG A 17 -8.05 6.31 -11.62
C ARG A 17 -7.14 5.38 -12.43
N ARG A 18 -6.85 4.19 -11.90
CA ARG A 18 -6.06 3.15 -12.58
C ARG A 18 -6.77 2.61 -13.82
N ALA A 19 -8.06 2.32 -13.73
CA ALA A 19 -8.87 1.88 -14.86
C ALA A 19 -8.96 2.95 -15.96
N LEU A 20 -9.26 4.20 -15.58
CA LEU A 20 -9.28 5.35 -16.50
C LEU A 20 -7.92 5.57 -17.15
N TYR A 21 -6.82 5.42 -16.41
CA TYR A 21 -5.48 5.50 -16.96
C TYR A 21 -5.25 4.44 -18.04
N VAL A 22 -5.59 3.17 -17.77
CA VAL A 22 -5.44 2.09 -18.75
C VAL A 22 -6.28 2.37 -20.01
N LEU A 23 -7.52 2.81 -19.85
CA LEU A 23 -8.42 3.15 -20.96
C LEU A 23 -7.88 4.32 -21.81
N ARG A 24 -7.41 5.38 -21.15
CA ARG A 24 -6.97 6.62 -21.81
C ARG A 24 -5.57 6.53 -22.41
N LYS A 25 -4.63 5.88 -21.71
CA LYS A 25 -3.22 5.81 -22.12
C LYS A 25 -2.89 4.52 -22.87
N ARG A 26 -3.77 3.52 -22.86
CA ARG A 26 -3.64 2.24 -23.57
C ARG A 26 -2.22 1.67 -23.51
N PRO A 27 -1.67 1.46 -22.30
CA PRO A 27 -0.32 0.91 -22.17
C PRO A 27 -0.24 -0.46 -22.84
N SER A 28 0.94 -0.82 -23.34
CA SER A 28 1.13 -2.09 -24.04
C SER A 28 0.76 -3.29 -23.15
N LEU A 29 0.22 -4.34 -23.75
CA LEU A 29 -0.15 -5.57 -23.04
C LEU A 29 1.04 -6.16 -22.28
N GLY A 30 2.26 -6.04 -22.83
CA GLY A 30 3.48 -6.46 -22.15
C GLY A 30 3.75 -5.73 -20.84
N LEU A 31 3.46 -4.43 -20.75
CA LEU A 31 3.58 -3.66 -19.50
C LEU A 31 2.53 -4.10 -18.47
N ILE A 32 1.30 -4.36 -18.92
CA ILE A 32 0.23 -4.85 -18.05
C ILE A 32 0.60 -6.23 -17.49
N LEU A 33 1.05 -7.15 -18.34
CA LEU A 33 1.48 -8.50 -17.94
C LEU A 33 2.64 -8.46 -16.97
N LYS A 34 3.69 -7.66 -17.24
CA LYS A 34 4.80 -7.45 -16.30
C LYS A 34 4.31 -6.96 -14.95
N ARG A 35 3.36 -6.01 -14.93
CA ARG A 35 2.81 -5.48 -13.67
C ARG A 35 2.03 -6.52 -12.89
N LEU A 36 1.23 -7.36 -13.56
CA LEU A 36 0.51 -8.48 -12.92
C LEU A 36 1.50 -9.54 -12.37
N GLN A 37 2.56 -9.85 -13.12
CA GLN A 37 3.61 -10.76 -12.66
C GLN A 37 4.34 -10.21 -11.44
N ASN A 38 4.66 -8.92 -11.41
CA ASN A 38 5.30 -8.28 -10.25
C ASN A 38 4.41 -8.33 -9.01
N ILE A 39 3.09 -8.10 -9.16
CA ILE A 39 2.13 -8.23 -8.06
C ILE A 39 2.11 -9.66 -7.53
N ARG A 40 2.10 -10.66 -8.42
CA ARG A 40 2.13 -12.08 -8.03
C ARG A 40 3.44 -12.48 -7.33
N ARG A 41 4.60 -12.01 -7.84
CA ARG A 41 5.92 -12.30 -7.27
C ARG A 41 6.13 -11.70 -5.90
N ALA A 42 5.53 -10.54 -5.63
CA ALA A 42 5.66 -9.87 -4.34
C ALA A 42 5.09 -10.71 -3.18
N GLY A 43 4.28 -11.74 -3.46
CA GLY A 43 3.67 -12.60 -2.44
C GLY A 43 2.64 -11.83 -1.58
N GLY A 44 1.71 -12.55 -0.96
CA GLY A 44 0.90 -11.96 0.10
C GLY A 44 1.78 -11.72 1.33
N PHE A 45 1.57 -10.61 2.04
CA PHE A 45 2.18 -10.42 3.36
C PHE A 45 1.92 -11.63 4.27
N GLU A 46 0.70 -12.16 4.24
CA GLU A 46 0.27 -13.34 4.99
C GLU A 46 1.09 -14.59 4.62
N ASP A 47 1.42 -14.77 3.34
CA ASP A 47 2.26 -15.87 2.89
C ASP A 47 3.70 -15.72 3.38
N ALA A 48 4.24 -14.49 3.34
CA ALA A 48 5.56 -14.19 3.88
C ALA A 48 5.62 -14.48 5.39
N LEU A 49 4.57 -14.10 6.12
CA LEU A 49 4.44 -14.33 7.55
C LEU A 49 4.40 -15.83 7.88
N ARG A 50 3.58 -16.61 7.16
CA ARG A 50 3.50 -18.08 7.33
C ARG A 50 4.83 -18.78 7.05
N ARG A 51 5.59 -18.30 6.07
CA ARG A 51 6.92 -18.85 5.74
C ARG A 51 7.97 -18.50 6.80
N ALA A 52 7.92 -17.29 7.34
CA ALA A 52 8.84 -16.84 8.38
C ALA A 52 8.58 -17.52 9.74
N PHE A 53 7.31 -17.83 10.04
CA PHE A 53 6.88 -18.42 11.31
C PHE A 53 6.07 -19.70 11.10
N PRO A 54 6.69 -20.78 10.60
CA PRO A 54 5.99 -22.03 10.32
C PRO A 54 5.39 -22.63 11.59
N GLY A 55 4.14 -23.08 11.52
CA GLY A 55 3.43 -23.69 12.65
C GLY A 55 2.92 -22.70 13.71
N GLN A 56 3.16 -21.40 13.53
CA GLN A 56 2.68 -20.36 14.46
C GLN A 56 1.55 -19.55 13.81
N PRO A 57 0.28 -19.80 14.16
CA PRO A 57 -0.83 -19.03 13.62
C PRO A 57 -0.76 -17.60 14.16
N VAL A 58 -0.76 -16.62 13.25
CA VAL A 58 -0.84 -15.21 13.65
C VAL A 58 -2.30 -14.85 13.91
N LYS A 59 -2.59 -14.50 15.16
CA LYS A 59 -3.92 -14.08 15.64
C LYS A 59 -4.18 -12.58 15.42
N ALA A 60 -3.14 -11.83 15.09
CA ALA A 60 -3.22 -10.39 14.89
C ALA A 60 -4.17 -10.05 13.74
N ARG A 61 -4.96 -8.99 13.91
CA ARG A 61 -5.77 -8.42 12.84
C ARG A 61 -4.90 -7.62 11.89
N THR A 62 -4.90 -7.99 10.61
CA THR A 62 -4.18 -7.26 9.56
C THR A 62 -5.02 -6.10 9.02
N HIS A 63 -4.40 -4.91 8.88
CA HIS A 63 -4.99 -3.70 8.34
C HIS A 63 -4.18 -3.21 7.15
N HIS A 64 -4.82 -3.01 6.01
CA HIS A 64 -4.18 -2.39 4.85
C HIS A 64 -4.48 -0.89 4.84
N VAL A 65 -3.47 -0.10 5.15
CA VAL A 65 -3.54 1.36 5.18
C VAL A 65 -3.02 1.91 3.85
N GLU A 66 -3.67 2.95 3.32
CA GLU A 66 -3.18 3.64 2.13
C GLU A 66 -1.75 4.15 2.35
N HIS A 67 -0.91 4.02 1.32
CA HIS A 67 0.51 4.32 1.37
C HIS A 67 0.83 5.73 1.86
N HIS A 68 0.27 6.73 1.16
CA HIS A 68 0.51 8.12 1.52
C HIS A 68 -0.18 8.52 2.82
N LEU A 69 -1.37 7.97 3.13
CA LEU A 69 -2.02 8.20 4.42
C LEU A 69 -1.14 7.74 5.59
N ALA A 70 -0.51 6.57 5.47
CA ALA A 70 0.40 6.08 6.48
C ALA A 70 1.64 6.98 6.63
N HIS A 71 2.19 7.51 5.52
CA HIS A 71 3.26 8.50 5.58
C HIS A 71 2.82 9.79 6.29
N LEU A 72 1.66 10.36 5.90
CA LEU A 72 1.11 11.57 6.51
C LEU A 72 0.87 11.37 8.01
N ALA A 73 0.25 10.25 8.41
CA ALA A 73 0.00 9.92 9.81
C ALA A 73 1.30 9.78 10.62
N SER A 74 2.34 9.14 10.04
CA SER A 74 3.64 8.98 10.69
C SER A 74 4.38 10.29 10.93
N ALA A 75 4.08 11.33 10.15
CA ALA A 75 4.64 12.67 10.33
C ALA A 75 3.76 13.53 11.27
N PHE A 76 2.45 13.53 11.06
CA PHE A 76 1.51 14.35 11.81
C PHE A 76 1.48 13.99 13.30
N HIS A 77 1.31 12.71 13.65
CA HIS A 77 1.09 12.29 15.04
C HIS A 77 2.30 12.48 15.96
N VAL A 78 3.49 12.66 15.40
CA VAL A 78 4.73 12.94 16.15
C VAL A 78 5.15 14.41 16.08
N SER A 79 4.42 15.25 15.35
CA SER A 79 4.80 16.64 15.09
C SER A 79 4.60 17.58 16.29
N GLY A 80 3.72 17.22 17.22
CA GLY A 80 3.33 18.08 18.35
C GLY A 80 2.34 19.19 17.98
N PHE A 81 1.92 19.29 16.72
CA PHE A 81 0.87 20.22 16.30
C PHE A 81 -0.52 19.61 16.55
N GLU A 82 -1.46 20.42 17.04
CA GLU A 82 -2.87 20.04 17.12
C GLU A 82 -3.50 19.95 15.72
N GLU A 83 -3.08 20.85 14.82
CA GLU A 83 -3.52 20.91 13.42
C GLU A 83 -2.32 21.24 12.51
N ALA A 84 -2.22 20.59 11.37
CA ALA A 84 -1.18 20.86 10.38
C ALA A 84 -1.65 20.51 8.96
N VAL A 85 -1.11 21.22 7.97
CA VAL A 85 -1.13 20.76 6.59
C VAL A 85 0.04 19.81 6.39
N CYS A 86 -0.24 18.60 5.93
CA CYS A 86 0.78 17.61 5.65
C CYS A 86 0.87 17.38 4.14
N LEU A 87 2.08 17.18 3.61
CA LEU A 87 2.30 16.83 2.22
C LEU A 87 3.24 15.63 2.15
N SER A 88 2.77 14.56 1.52
CA SER A 88 3.56 13.38 1.20
C SER A 88 3.99 13.46 -0.26
N VAL A 89 5.28 13.32 -0.53
CA VAL A 89 5.87 13.21 -1.87
C VAL A 89 6.84 12.03 -1.85
N ASP A 90 6.61 11.06 -2.74
CA ASP A 90 7.42 9.84 -2.87
C ASP A 90 7.43 9.39 -4.35
N GLY A 91 8.19 8.35 -4.68
CA GLY A 91 8.23 7.78 -6.02
C GLY A 91 6.85 7.33 -6.49
N PHE A 92 6.25 6.33 -5.82
CA PHE A 92 4.92 5.83 -6.18
C PHE A 92 4.32 4.91 -5.10
N GLY A 93 3.13 5.24 -4.61
CA GLY A 93 2.35 4.45 -3.66
C GLY A 93 0.87 4.44 -4.01
N ASP A 94 0.23 3.26 -4.02
CA ASP A 94 -1.22 3.10 -4.28
C ASP A 94 -1.79 3.90 -5.46
N PHE A 95 -1.01 4.04 -6.54
CA PHE A 95 -1.36 4.80 -7.74
C PHE A 95 -1.35 6.32 -7.60
N ALA A 96 -0.58 6.84 -6.65
CA ALA A 96 -0.24 8.24 -6.49
C ALA A 96 1.29 8.39 -6.27
N SER A 97 1.81 9.59 -6.50
CA SER A 97 3.18 9.97 -6.12
C SER A 97 3.18 11.04 -5.02
N SER A 98 2.03 11.65 -4.76
CA SER A 98 1.85 12.62 -3.68
C SER A 98 0.43 12.59 -3.13
N ALA A 99 0.26 13.04 -1.90
CA ALA A 99 -1.01 13.29 -1.23
C ALA A 99 -0.85 14.36 -0.16
N TRP A 100 -1.94 15.02 0.23
CA TRP A 100 -2.00 16.02 1.30
C TRP A 100 -3.35 15.94 2.01
#